data_AF-A0ABD0PYJ7-F1
#
_entry.id   AF-A0ABD0PYJ7-F1
#
_cell.length_a   1.000
_cell.length_b   1.000
_cell.length_c   1.000
_cell.angle_alpha   90.00
_cell.angle_beta   90.00
_cell.angle_gamma   90.00
#
_symmetry.space_group_name_H-M   'P 1'
#
loop_
_entity.id
_entity.type
_entity.pdbx_description
1 polymer ?
#
loop_
_entity_poly.entity_id
_entity_poly.type
_entity_poly.pdbx_seq_one_letter_code
_entity_poly.pdbx_strand_id
1 'polypeptide(L)'
;ALGNAHHHRPPKVIHVYTKNGIGKVGDRVLLAIKGQKKKALIVGHKMPGARMTPRFDSNNVVLIEENGNPTGTRIKTPIPTHLRKMEGEYSKL
;
A
#
# COMPACT_ATOMS: atom_id res chain seq x y z
N ALA A 1 13.48 11.12 2.93
CA ALA A 1 12.80 10.08 3.73
C ALA A 1 11.39 10.53 4.13
N LEU A 2 10.34 10.04 3.47
CA LEU A 2 8.94 10.45 3.70
C LEU A 2 8.22 9.65 4.80
N GLY A 3 8.78 8.51 5.23
CA GLY A 3 8.10 7.55 6.10
C GLY A 3 8.03 7.90 7.60
N ASN A 4 8.76 8.90 8.08
CA ASN A 4 8.94 9.12 9.52
C ASN A 4 8.69 10.55 10.00
N ALA A 5 7.82 11.27 9.31
CA ALA A 5 7.72 12.71 9.49
C ALA A 5 6.35 13.13 9.98
N HIS A 6 6.35 13.65 11.20
CA HIS A 6 5.26 14.42 11.75
C HIS A 6 4.85 15.49 10.75
N HIS A 7 3.58 15.45 10.36
CA HIS A 7 2.94 16.44 9.51
C HIS A 7 1.60 16.78 10.16
N HIS A 8 1.15 18.02 10.02
CA HIS A 8 -0.09 18.50 10.65
C HIS A 8 -1.35 17.74 10.16
N ARG A 9 -1.25 17.02 9.04
CA ARG A 9 -2.30 16.16 8.47
C ARG A 9 -1.75 14.76 8.22
N PRO A 10 -2.49 13.70 8.61
CA PRO A 10 -2.09 12.33 8.35
C PRO A 10 -2.19 12.01 6.85
N PRO A 11 -1.40 11.04 6.35
CA PRO A 11 -1.50 10.59 4.97
C PRO A 11 -2.88 10.02 4.67
N LYS A 12 -3.44 10.34 3.50
CA LYS A 12 -4.75 9.84 3.04
C LYS A 12 -4.68 9.36 1.60
N VAL A 13 -5.44 8.31 1.29
CA VAL A 13 -5.67 7.89 -0.08
C VAL A 13 -6.62 8.88 -0.75
N ILE A 14 -6.27 9.32 -1.96
CA ILE A 14 -7.05 10.29 -2.74
C ILE A 14 -7.59 9.69 -4.05
N HIS A 15 -7.03 8.58 -4.51
CA HIS A 15 -7.51 7.87 -5.69
C HIS A 15 -7.17 6.37 -5.59
N VAL A 16 -8.07 5.52 -6.08
CA VAL A 16 -7.88 4.07 -6.18
C VAL A 16 -7.90 3.72 -7.66
N TYR A 17 -6.87 3.00 -8.13
CA TYR A 17 -6.76 2.61 -9.54
C TYR A 17 -7.59 1.36 -9.86
N THR A 18 -8.85 1.33 -9.41
CA THR A 18 -9.83 0.28 -9.71
C THR A 18 -11.10 0.90 -10.28
N LYS A 19 -11.79 0.19 -11.18
CA LYS A 19 -13.03 0.69 -11.81
C LYS A 19 -14.15 0.93 -10.79
N ASN A 20 -14.18 0.13 -9.73
CA ASN A 20 -15.25 0.16 -8.72
C ASN A 20 -14.97 1.19 -7.59
N GLY A 21 -13.79 1.82 -7.57
CA GLY A 21 -13.39 2.76 -6.51
C GLY A 21 -13.10 2.12 -5.15
N ILE A 22 -13.10 0.78 -5.06
CA ILE A 22 -12.81 0.02 -3.84
C ILE A 22 -11.40 -0.58 -3.97
N GLY A 23 -10.55 -0.33 -2.97
CA GLY A 23 -9.18 -0.85 -2.90
C GLY A 23 -9.07 -2.05 -1.96
N LYS A 24 -8.49 -3.15 -2.45
CA LYS A 24 -8.15 -4.37 -1.70
C LYS A 24 -6.63 -4.54 -1.63
N VAL A 25 -6.17 -5.57 -0.90
CA VAL A 25 -4.75 -5.93 -0.87
C VAL A 25 -4.25 -6.23 -2.29
N GLY A 26 -3.15 -5.60 -2.70
CA GLY A 26 -2.56 -5.70 -4.04
C GLY A 26 -2.95 -4.59 -5.00
N ASP A 27 -3.93 -3.74 -4.64
CA ASP A 27 -4.34 -2.64 -5.50
C ASP A 27 -3.42 -1.42 -5.33
N ARG A 28 -3.18 -0.74 -6.47
CA ARG A 28 -2.47 0.55 -6.50
C ARG A 28 -3.40 1.66 -6.06
N VAL A 29 -2.87 2.60 -5.30
CA VAL A 29 -3.57 3.81 -4.85
C VAL A 29 -2.68 5.04 -4.94
N LEU A 30 -3.29 6.21 -5.06
CA LEU A 30 -2.62 7.50 -4.96
C LEU A 30 -2.76 8.01 -3.52
N LEU A 31 -1.63 8.25 -2.86
CA LEU A 31 -1.54 8.72 -1.50
C LEU A 31 -1.08 10.20 -1.48
N ALA A 32 -1.79 11.02 -0.70
CA ALA A 32 -1.33 12.35 -0.33
C ALA A 32 -0.53 12.26 0.98
N ILE A 33 0.78 12.52 0.90
CA ILE A 33 1.69 12.52 2.06
C ILE A 33 2.55 13.78 2.03
N LYS A 34 2.58 14.56 3.12
CA LYS A 34 3.25 15.86 3.22
C LYS A 34 2.95 16.85 2.07
N GLY A 35 1.69 16.91 1.64
CA GLY A 35 1.30 17.77 0.51
C GLY A 35 1.78 17.27 -0.87
N GLN A 36 2.43 16.11 -0.95
CA GLN A 36 2.87 15.49 -2.19
C GLN A 36 1.96 14.33 -2.59
N LYS A 37 1.81 14.12 -3.90
CA LYS A 37 1.14 12.96 -4.49
C LYS A 37 2.18 11.86 -4.72
N LYS A 38 1.97 10.68 -4.14
CA LYS A 38 2.83 9.51 -4.33
C LYS A 38 1.97 8.27 -4.58
N LYS A 39 2.43 7.39 -5.45
CA LYS A 39 1.77 6.09 -5.64
C LYS A 39 2.10 5.18 -4.46
N ALA A 40 1.16 4.31 -4.12
CA ALA A 40 1.32 3.33 -3.06
C ALA A 40 0.59 2.03 -3.42
N LEU A 41 1.00 0.94 -2.79
CA LEU A 41 0.39 -0.38 -2.86
C LEU A 41 -0.27 -0.69 -1.52
N ILE A 42 -1.51 -1.19 -1.54
CA ILE A 42 -2.18 -1.68 -0.32
C ILE A 42 -1.62 -3.05 0.03
N VAL A 43 -1.00 -3.18 1.20
CA VAL A 43 -0.44 -4.45 1.69
C VAL A 43 -1.27 -5.11 2.79
N GLY A 44 -2.16 -4.35 3.43
CA GLY A 44 -3.07 -4.87 4.44
C GLY A 44 -4.19 -3.90 4.74
N HIS A 45 -5.37 -4.42 5.07
CA HIS A 45 -6.53 -3.61 5.46
C HIS A 45 -7.27 -4.21 6.64
N LYS A 46 -8.02 -3.36 7.34
CA LYS A 46 -8.83 -3.75 8.51
C LYS A 46 -10.10 -4.51 8.18
N MET A 47 -10.60 -4.39 6.95
CA MET A 47 -11.80 -5.09 6.52
C MET A 47 -11.55 -6.61 6.49
N PRO A 48 -12.49 -7.46 6.96
CA PRO A 48 -12.38 -8.90 6.78
C PRO A 48 -12.42 -9.27 5.29
N GLY A 49 -11.43 -10.03 4.85
CA GLY A 49 -11.31 -10.51 3.47
C GLY A 49 -11.92 -11.89 3.25
N ALA A 50 -11.46 -12.57 2.19
CA ALA A 50 -11.81 -13.96 1.93
C ALA A 50 -11.29 -14.90 3.02
N ARG A 51 -11.85 -16.11 3.09
CA ARG A 51 -11.33 -17.17 3.97
C ARG A 51 -9.84 -17.40 3.69
N MET A 52 -9.07 -17.70 4.73
CA MET A 52 -7.61 -17.90 4.66
C MET A 52 -6.80 -16.65 4.26
N THR A 53 -7.34 -15.43 4.45
CA THR A 53 -6.57 -14.19 4.30
C THR A 53 -6.35 -13.49 5.64
N PRO A 54 -5.14 -13.00 5.93
CA PRO A 54 -4.87 -12.26 7.18
C PRO A 54 -5.66 -10.95 7.22
N ARG A 55 -6.18 -10.63 8.40
CA ARG A 55 -6.78 -9.34 8.73
C ARG A 55 -5.79 -8.57 9.61
N PHE A 56 -5.60 -7.29 9.31
CA PHE A 56 -4.75 -6.41 10.10
C PHE A 56 -5.61 -5.44 10.93
N ASP A 57 -5.07 -4.91 12.02
CA ASP A 57 -5.78 -3.89 12.81
C ASP A 57 -5.67 -2.48 12.21
N SER A 58 -4.58 -2.24 11.45
CA SER A 58 -4.27 -1.01 10.74
C SER A 58 -4.33 -1.19 9.22
N ASN A 59 -4.62 -0.10 8.50
CA ASN A 59 -4.51 -0.07 7.05
C ASN A 59 -3.05 0.21 6.67
N ASN A 60 -2.39 -0.79 6.09
CA ASN A 60 -0.97 -0.76 5.79
C ASN A 60 -0.77 -0.54 4.28
N VAL A 61 0.09 0.42 3.94
CA VAL A 61 0.43 0.77 2.55
C VAL A 61 1.93 0.88 2.40
N VAL A 62 2.46 0.51 1.24
CA VAL A 62 3.87 0.69 0.88
C VAL A 62 3.98 1.69 -0.26
N LEU A 63 4.89 2.65 -0.13
CA LEU A 63 5.13 3.67 -1.16
C LEU A 63 5.86 3.05 -2.35
N ILE A 64 5.34 3.33 -3.55
CA ILE A 64 5.93 2.90 -4.82
C ILE A 64 6.18 4.09 -5.72
N GLU A 65 7.19 3.96 -6.56
CA GLU A 65 7.44 4.86 -7.67
C GLU A 65 6.53 4.55 -8.87
N GLU A 66 6.59 5.38 -9.91
CA GLU A 66 5.77 5.18 -11.11
C GLU A 66 6.14 3.94 -11.92
N ASN A 67 7.39 3.48 -11.76
CA ASN A 67 7.96 2.27 -12.35
C ASN A 67 7.63 0.98 -11.56
N GLY A 68 6.91 1.07 -10.44
CA GLY A 68 6.57 -0.08 -9.59
C GLY A 68 7.66 -0.45 -8.55
N ASN A 69 8.81 0.23 -8.54
CA ASN A 69 9.84 0.00 -7.53
C ASN A 69 9.40 0.57 -6.16
N PRO A 70 9.71 -0.10 -5.04
CA PRO A 70 9.44 0.44 -3.72
C PRO A 70 10.35 1.64 -3.42
N THR A 71 9.78 2.69 -2.83
CA THR A 71 10.57 3.86 -2.38
C THR A 71 11.35 3.56 -1.10
N GLY A 72 10.88 2.60 -0.30
CA GLY A 72 11.54 2.16 0.94
C GLY A 72 12.43 0.93 0.70
N THR A 73 13.49 0.80 1.49
CA THR A 73 14.44 -0.32 1.38
C THR A 73 14.14 -1.50 2.31
N ARG A 74 13.30 -1.30 3.34
CA ARG A 74 12.97 -2.33 4.33
C ARG A 74 11.53 -2.19 4.80
N ILE A 75 10.82 -3.32 4.88
CA ILE A 75 9.48 -3.43 5.46
C ILE A 75 9.59 -4.31 6.71
N LYS A 76 9.30 -3.74 7.89
CA LYS A 76 9.34 -4.47 9.17
C LYS A 76 8.01 -5.16 9.49
N THR A 77 6.91 -4.65 8.94
CA THR A 77 5.57 -5.20 9.15
C THR A 77 5.36 -6.47 8.34
N PRO A 78 4.59 -7.45 8.85
CA PRO A 78 4.30 -8.67 8.10
C PRO A 78 3.53 -8.38 6.82
N ILE A 79 3.93 -9.02 5.72
CA ILE A 79 3.30 -8.92 4.40
C ILE A 79 2.57 -10.24 4.10
N PRO A 80 1.32 -10.20 3.64
CA PRO A 80 0.58 -11.41 3.28
C PRO A 80 1.22 -12.20 2.14
N THR A 81 1.18 -13.52 2.23
CA THR A 81 1.74 -14.42 1.19
C THR A 81 1.02 -14.36 -0.14
N HIS A 82 -0.27 -13.97 -0.17
CA HIS A 82 -1.02 -13.86 -1.43
C HIS A 82 -0.49 -12.77 -2.36
N LEU A 83 0.22 -11.75 -1.85
CA LEU A 83 0.90 -10.76 -2.68
C LEU A 83 2.06 -11.36 -3.48
N ARG A 84 2.67 -12.44 -2.98
CA ARG A 84 3.76 -13.13 -3.69
C ARG A 84 3.32 -13.81 -4.98
N LYS A 85 2.02 -14.06 -5.17
CA LYS A 85 1.49 -14.63 -6.42
C LYS A 85 1.56 -13.66 -7.59
N MET A 86 1.71 -12.36 -7.33
CA MET A 86 1.85 -11.31 -8.34
C MET A 86 3.31 -11.18 -8.81
N GLU A 87 3.96 -12.31 -9.10
CA GLU A 87 5.35 -12.33 -9.57
C GLU A 87 5.46 -11.56 -10.90
N GLY A 88 6.37 -10.60 -10.97
CA GLY A 88 6.58 -9.72 -12.12
C GLY A 88 6.48 -8.24 -11.76
N GLU A 89 5.26 -7.75 -11.45
CA GLU A 89 5.04 -6.32 -11.21
C GLU A 89 5.60 -5.83 -9.87
N TYR A 90 5.64 -6.71 -8.86
CA TYR A 90 6.08 -6.35 -7.50
C TYR A 90 7.22 -7.26 -7.00
N SER A 91 8.03 -7.81 -7.90
CA SER A 91 9.12 -8.74 -7.52
C SER A 91 10.18 -8.14 -6.58
N LYS A 92 10.22 -6.81 -6.46
CA LYS A 92 11.14 -6.08 -5.57
C LYS A 92 10.52 -5.73 -4.20
N LEU A 93 9.26 -6.11 -3.98
CA LEU A 93 8.44 -5.89 -2.79
C LEU A 93 8.28 -7.19 -2.00
#